data_AF-A0A950TIX0-F1
#
_entry.id   AF-A0A950TIX0-F1
#
_cell.length_a   1.000
_cell.length_b   1.000
_cell.length_c   1.000
_cell.angle_alpha   90.00
_cell.angle_beta   90.00
_cell.angle_gamma   90.00
#
_symmetry.space_group_name_H-M   'P 1'
#
loop_
_entity.id
_entity.type
_entity.pdbx_description
1 polymer ?
#
loop_
_entity_poly.entity_id
_entity_poly.type
_entity_poly.pdbx_seq_one_letter_code
_entity_poly.pdbx_strand_id
1 'polypeptide(L)'
;MKHHLFSDSSVGLNFVAIGGGNGLSTLLRGLKRYVQAGETEPVWLENLSAIVAVTDDGGSSGRLRDELQMLPPGDIRNCMVALSEDSRLLSKLFRYRFRGEGQLGGHSFGNLFLAAMTEITGDFAEAVRLSSEILASKGHIFPATIADVRLAAELLDGTIVKGETKISHVGHDIRRLYLEPKDCDPMPAAIAAIETANVITLGPGSLFTSLLPPLLVNGVSDAIALSKATKIFVCNLMTQPGETDGMTSRRHLEIVREYVPQIDFDYVVVNNAPV
;
A
#
# COMPACT_ATOMS: atom_id res chain seq x y z
N MET A 1 11.64 -8.23 29.55
CA MET A 1 12.16 -6.96 28.98
C MET A 1 12.22 -7.15 27.47
N LYS A 2 11.38 -6.47 26.68
CA LYS A 2 11.50 -6.47 25.22
C LYS A 2 12.77 -5.69 24.87
N HIS A 3 13.66 -6.25 24.06
CA HIS A 3 14.82 -5.53 23.52
C HIS A 3 14.31 -4.25 22.82
N HIS A 4 14.85 -3.09 23.19
CA HIS A 4 14.51 -1.85 22.51
C HIS A 4 15.09 -1.91 21.09
N LEU A 5 14.22 -1.89 20.06
CA LEU A 5 14.62 -1.94 18.63
C LEU A 5 15.66 -0.87 18.25
N PHE A 6 15.77 0.18 19.05
CA PHE A 6 16.62 1.34 18.80
C PHE A 6 17.84 1.44 19.73
N SER A 7 18.09 0.45 20.60
CA SER A 7 19.21 0.54 21.57
C SER A 7 20.52 -0.09 21.10
N ASP A 8 20.50 -0.97 20.07
CA ASP A 8 21.66 -1.80 19.70
C ASP A 8 21.97 -1.87 18.19
N SER A 9 21.29 -1.10 17.32
CA SER A 9 21.45 -1.25 15.87
C SER A 9 22.68 -0.51 15.35
N SER A 10 23.83 -1.20 15.33
CA SER A 10 25.00 -0.80 14.53
C SER A 10 24.83 -1.05 13.02
N VAL A 11 23.74 -1.73 12.65
CA VAL A 11 23.31 -2.05 11.27
C VAL A 11 21.89 -1.52 11.14
N GLY A 12 21.59 -0.77 10.07
CA GLY A 12 20.34 -0.02 9.93
C GLY A 12 19.10 -0.91 9.88
N LEU A 13 17.93 -0.30 10.02
CA LEU A 13 16.68 -1.06 10.10
C LEU A 13 16.07 -1.32 8.72
N ASN A 14 15.54 -2.54 8.53
CA ASN A 14 14.66 -2.90 7.43
C ASN A 14 13.21 -2.62 7.83
N PHE A 15 12.56 -1.69 7.13
CA PHE A 15 11.19 -1.25 7.40
C PHE A 15 10.28 -1.63 6.24
N VAL A 16 9.16 -2.29 6.55
CA VAL A 16 8.10 -2.61 5.58
C VAL A 16 6.83 -1.86 5.92
N ALA A 17 6.29 -1.11 4.97
CA ALA A 17 5.01 -0.43 5.08
C ALA A 17 4.01 -1.05 4.11
N ILE A 18 2.87 -1.53 4.62
CA ILE A 18 1.85 -2.24 3.85
C ILE A 18 0.56 -1.41 3.81
N GLY A 19 -0.01 -1.23 2.61
CA GLY A 19 -1.29 -0.56 2.44
C GLY A 19 -1.52 -0.06 1.02
N GLY A 20 -2.17 1.10 0.91
CA GLY A 20 -2.48 1.75 -0.36
C GLY A 20 -2.80 3.23 -0.17
N GLY A 21 -3.14 3.88 -1.27
CA GLY A 21 -3.63 5.25 -1.31
C GLY A 21 -2.68 6.31 -0.75
N ASN A 22 -3.30 7.40 -0.30
CA ASN A 22 -2.61 8.58 0.23
C ASN A 22 -2.04 8.34 1.64
N GLY A 23 -2.63 7.44 2.43
CA GLY A 23 -2.17 7.13 3.79
C GLY A 23 -0.77 6.54 3.77
N LEU A 24 -0.56 5.47 2.99
CA LEU A 24 0.75 4.85 2.80
C LEU A 24 1.76 5.87 2.25
N SER A 25 1.39 6.62 1.22
CA SER A 25 2.26 7.65 0.62
C SER A 25 2.68 8.74 1.60
N THR A 26 1.81 9.11 2.55
CA THR A 26 2.12 10.10 3.60
C THR A 26 3.11 9.53 4.61
N LEU A 27 2.90 8.29 5.05
CA LEU A 27 3.83 7.57 5.92
C LEU A 27 5.22 7.44 5.28
N LEU A 28 5.28 6.97 4.02
CA LEU A 28 6.53 6.81 3.28
C LEU A 28 7.29 8.14 3.12
N ARG A 29 6.59 9.25 2.88
CA ARG A 29 7.23 10.57 2.77
C ARG A 29 7.90 11.00 4.08
N GLY A 30 7.29 10.67 5.22
CA GLY A 30 7.89 10.87 6.54
C GLY A 30 9.09 9.97 6.77
N LEU A 31 8.93 8.66 6.51
CA LEU A 31 9.96 7.64 6.71
C LEU A 31 11.18 7.82 5.82
N LYS A 32 11.01 8.33 4.59
CA LYS A 32 12.08 8.61 3.63
C LYS A 32 13.25 9.39 4.23
N ARG A 33 12.99 10.29 5.18
CA ARG A 33 14.01 11.14 5.80
C ARG A 33 15.01 10.35 6.66
N TYR A 34 14.60 9.16 7.11
CA TYR A 34 15.44 8.25 7.88
C TYR A 34 16.18 7.25 7.00
N VAL A 35 15.83 7.14 5.71
CA VAL A 35 16.55 6.27 4.75
C VAL A 35 17.91 6.88 4.48
N GLN A 36 18.96 6.16 4.86
CA GLN A 36 20.35 6.62 4.79
C GLN A 36 20.58 7.96 5.53
N ALA A 37 19.77 8.25 6.57
CA ALA A 37 20.18 9.24 7.57
C ALA A 37 21.55 8.79 8.11
N GLY A 38 22.48 9.74 8.29
CA GLY A 38 23.87 9.40 8.59
C GLY A 38 23.96 8.39 9.74
N GLU A 39 24.88 7.43 9.64
CA GLU A 39 25.06 6.30 10.59
C GLU A 39 25.19 6.74 12.07
N THR A 40 25.33 8.03 12.31
CA THR A 40 25.38 8.70 13.62
C THR A 40 24.02 9.03 14.23
N GLU A 41 22.92 8.91 13.48
CA GLU A 41 21.57 9.13 14.00
C GLU A 41 21.06 7.90 14.77
N PRO A 42 20.32 8.08 15.89
CA PRO A 42 19.83 6.98 16.71
C PRO A 42 18.79 6.10 15.99
N VAL A 43 18.20 6.61 14.89
CA VAL A 43 17.26 5.86 14.05
C VAL A 43 17.57 6.14 12.59
N TRP A 44 18.04 5.12 11.87
CA TRP A 44 18.18 5.16 10.41
C TRP A 44 17.67 3.86 9.78
N LEU A 45 17.14 3.98 8.58
CA LEU A 45 16.61 2.87 7.78
C LEU A 45 17.64 2.51 6.71
N GLU A 46 18.07 1.25 6.72
CA GLU A 46 18.87 0.68 5.64
C GLU A 46 17.99 0.44 4.42
N ASN A 47 16.83 -0.20 4.64
CA ASN A 47 15.85 -0.48 3.61
C ASN A 47 14.47 0.01 4.03
N LEU A 48 13.80 0.73 3.12
CA LEU A 48 12.38 1.08 3.24
C LEU A 48 11.64 0.42 2.07
N SER A 49 10.77 -0.52 2.37
CA SER A 49 9.97 -1.25 1.39
C SER A 49 8.49 -0.93 1.56
N ALA A 50 7.80 -0.63 0.47
CA ALA A 50 6.36 -0.44 0.42
C ALA A 50 5.71 -1.63 -0.28
N ILE A 51 4.75 -2.30 0.36
CA ILE A 51 3.93 -3.35 -0.25
C ILE A 51 2.55 -2.77 -0.50
N VAL A 52 2.19 -2.67 -1.79
CA VAL A 52 1.11 -1.80 -2.24
C VAL A 52 -0.04 -2.62 -2.83
N ALA A 53 -1.28 -2.26 -2.46
CA ALA A 53 -2.47 -2.80 -3.09
C ALA A 53 -2.53 -2.49 -4.59
N VAL A 54 -2.99 -3.45 -5.39
CA VAL A 54 -3.16 -3.32 -6.85
C VAL A 54 -4.61 -3.60 -7.27
N THR A 55 -5.56 -3.16 -6.44
CA THR A 55 -7.01 -3.37 -6.65
C THR A 55 -7.76 -2.15 -7.18
N ASP A 56 -7.11 -0.98 -7.25
CA ASP A 56 -7.71 0.28 -7.69
C ASP A 56 -8.37 0.12 -9.07
N ASP A 57 -9.62 0.54 -9.16
CA ASP A 57 -10.43 0.57 -10.38
C ASP A 57 -11.00 1.97 -10.68
N GLY A 58 -10.52 2.98 -9.95
CA GLY A 58 -10.99 4.35 -10.03
C GLY A 58 -10.21 5.23 -11.00
N GLY A 59 -10.92 6.23 -11.57
CA GLY A 59 -10.32 7.36 -12.28
C GLY A 59 -9.32 6.97 -13.38
N SER A 60 -8.11 7.54 -13.32
CA SER A 60 -7.08 7.27 -14.33
C SER A 60 -6.50 5.86 -14.24
N SER A 61 -6.51 5.22 -13.07
CA SER A 61 -5.98 3.86 -12.91
C SER A 61 -6.94 2.85 -13.51
N GLY A 62 -8.23 2.96 -13.16
CA GLY A 62 -9.29 2.10 -13.69
C GLY A 62 -9.38 2.13 -15.20
N ARG A 63 -9.36 3.32 -15.81
CA ARG A 63 -9.37 3.43 -17.28
C ARG A 63 -8.20 2.72 -17.95
N LEU A 64 -6.98 2.89 -17.44
CA LEU A 64 -5.81 2.22 -18.01
C LEU A 64 -5.84 0.71 -17.78
N ARG A 65 -6.33 0.27 -16.62
CA ARG A 65 -6.54 -1.14 -16.32
C ARG A 65 -7.51 -1.78 -17.31
N ASP A 66 -8.65 -1.14 -17.57
CA ASP A 66 -9.65 -1.66 -18.49
C ASP A 66 -9.18 -1.60 -19.97
N GLU A 67 -8.50 -0.52 -20.38
CA GLU A 67 -8.05 -0.32 -21.77
C GLU A 67 -6.81 -1.15 -22.13
N LEU A 68 -5.85 -1.29 -21.22
CA LEU A 68 -4.54 -1.91 -21.48
C LEU A 68 -4.35 -3.26 -20.78
N GLN A 69 -5.36 -3.74 -20.03
CA GLN A 69 -5.30 -5.00 -19.28
C GLN A 69 -4.05 -5.11 -18.38
N MET A 70 -3.71 -3.99 -17.74
CA MET A 70 -2.55 -3.85 -16.85
C MET A 70 -2.98 -3.69 -15.39
N LEU A 71 -2.07 -3.95 -14.45
CA LEU A 71 -2.29 -3.62 -13.04
C LEU A 71 -2.48 -2.11 -12.85
N PRO A 72 -3.36 -1.69 -11.91
CA PRO A 72 -3.63 -0.28 -11.72
C PRO A 72 -2.39 0.45 -11.17
N PRO A 73 -1.89 1.48 -11.86
CA PRO A 73 -0.62 2.11 -11.49
C PRO A 73 -0.74 3.18 -10.39
N GLY A 74 -1.96 3.55 -9.97
CA GLY A 74 -2.22 4.76 -9.18
C GLY A 74 -1.51 4.81 -7.83
N ASP A 75 -1.68 3.78 -7.02
CA ASP A 75 -1.11 3.72 -5.66
C ASP A 75 0.39 3.50 -5.68
N ILE A 76 0.88 2.67 -6.60
CA ILE A 76 2.30 2.51 -6.87
C ILE A 76 2.93 3.86 -7.24
N ARG A 77 2.35 4.58 -8.20
CA ARG A 77 2.79 5.93 -8.60
C ARG A 77 2.84 6.87 -7.39
N ASN A 78 1.82 6.86 -6.53
CA ASN A 78 1.80 7.71 -5.35
C ASN A 78 2.97 7.40 -4.40
N CYS A 79 3.29 6.11 -4.20
CA CYS A 79 4.44 5.67 -3.41
C CYS A 79 5.76 6.12 -4.03
N MET A 80 5.92 5.98 -5.35
CA MET A 80 7.13 6.42 -6.08
C MET A 80 7.37 7.91 -5.89
N VAL A 81 6.30 8.69 -5.99
CA VAL A 81 6.33 10.14 -5.83
C VAL A 81 6.60 10.56 -4.36
N ALA A 82 6.17 9.76 -3.39
CA ALA A 82 6.45 10.00 -1.97
C ALA A 82 7.92 9.72 -1.64
N LEU A 83 8.48 8.66 -2.24
CA LEU A 83 9.85 8.23 -2.04
C LEU A 83 10.88 8.96 -2.90
N SER A 84 10.45 9.70 -3.93
CA SER A 84 11.34 10.54 -4.75
C SER A 84 11.68 11.88 -4.10
N GLU A 85 12.78 12.50 -4.52
CA GLU A 85 13.15 13.86 -4.07
C GLU A 85 12.22 14.92 -4.71
N ASP A 86 11.65 15.79 -3.86
CA ASP A 86 10.60 16.76 -4.23
C ASP A 86 11.07 17.86 -5.20
N SER A 87 12.37 18.15 -5.23
CA SER A 87 12.96 19.24 -6.02
C SER A 87 13.08 18.94 -7.51
N ARG A 88 12.91 17.69 -7.93
CA ARG A 88 13.11 17.26 -9.32
C ARG A 88 11.89 17.58 -10.18
N LEU A 89 12.12 18.17 -11.36
CA LEU A 89 11.07 18.42 -12.37
C LEU A 89 10.29 17.13 -12.68
N LEU A 90 10.97 16.00 -12.73
CA LEU A 90 10.38 14.71 -13.01
C LEU A 90 9.35 14.28 -11.95
N SER A 91 9.61 14.54 -10.66
CA SER A 91 8.64 14.31 -9.58
C SER A 91 7.35 15.14 -9.79
N LYS A 92 7.49 16.37 -10.33
CA LYS A 92 6.34 17.21 -10.68
C LYS A 92 5.57 16.66 -11.88
N LEU A 93 6.27 16.12 -12.90
CA LEU A 93 5.65 15.48 -14.04
C LEU A 93 4.85 14.24 -13.63
N PHE A 94 5.38 13.39 -12.75
CA PHE A 94 4.64 12.21 -12.28
C PHE A 94 3.35 12.55 -11.52
N ARG A 95 3.31 13.71 -10.83
CA ARG A 95 2.10 14.23 -10.18
C ARG A 95 1.11 14.88 -11.15
N TYR A 96 1.58 15.23 -12.35
CA TYR A 96 0.77 16.01 -13.28
C TYR A 96 -0.46 15.22 -13.71
N ARG A 97 -1.59 15.91 -13.71
CA ARG A 97 -2.86 15.41 -14.21
C ARG A 97 -3.30 16.32 -15.35
N PHE A 98 -3.56 15.71 -16.50
CA PHE A 98 -4.04 16.42 -17.69
C PHE A 98 -5.41 17.03 -17.41
N ARG A 99 -5.57 18.30 -17.76
CA ARG A 99 -6.83 19.04 -17.69
C ARG A 99 -7.59 18.94 -19.01
N GLY A 100 -8.90 19.17 -18.98
CA GLY A 100 -9.77 19.19 -20.15
C GLY A 100 -10.64 17.93 -20.28
N GLU A 101 -11.52 17.95 -21.27
CA GLU A 101 -12.56 16.93 -21.51
C GLU A 101 -12.21 15.95 -22.63
N GLY A 102 -11.02 16.07 -23.24
CA GLY A 102 -10.56 15.15 -24.29
C GLY A 102 -10.11 13.79 -23.74
N GLN A 103 -9.56 12.92 -24.61
CA GLN A 103 -9.14 11.56 -24.25
C GLN A 103 -8.09 11.51 -23.12
N LEU A 104 -7.17 12.47 -23.09
CA LEU A 104 -6.20 12.59 -21.99
C LEU A 104 -6.78 13.24 -20.73
N GLY A 105 -8.00 13.79 -20.81
CA GLY A 105 -8.69 14.46 -19.71
C GLY A 105 -8.72 13.62 -18.44
N GLY A 106 -8.15 14.16 -17.36
CA GLY A 106 -8.10 13.48 -16.07
C GLY A 106 -7.07 12.36 -15.94
N HIS A 107 -6.33 11.97 -17.00
CA HIS A 107 -5.22 11.03 -16.85
C HIS A 107 -4.08 11.64 -16.05
N SER A 108 -3.42 10.81 -15.26
CA SER A 108 -2.13 11.16 -14.64
C SER A 108 -1.01 10.83 -15.60
N PHE A 109 -0.07 11.76 -15.82
CA PHE A 109 1.13 11.49 -16.61
C PHE A 109 1.93 10.33 -16.01
N GLY A 110 2.11 10.27 -14.68
CA GLY A 110 2.80 9.16 -14.02
C GLY A 110 2.14 7.80 -14.27
N ASN A 111 0.80 7.75 -14.36
CA ASN A 111 0.11 6.51 -14.72
C ASN A 111 0.36 6.12 -16.18
N LEU A 112 0.32 7.08 -17.11
CA LEU A 112 0.64 6.83 -18.52
C LEU A 112 2.10 6.40 -18.72
N PHE A 113 3.01 6.99 -17.95
CA PHE A 113 4.41 6.61 -17.95
C PHE A 113 4.59 5.16 -17.50
N LEU A 114 3.96 4.76 -16.38
CA LEU A 114 4.00 3.37 -15.90
C LEU A 114 3.35 2.39 -16.89
N ALA A 115 2.26 2.79 -17.55
CA ALA A 115 1.65 2.00 -18.61
C ALA A 115 2.64 1.75 -19.76
N ALA A 116 3.26 2.80 -20.29
CA ALA A 116 4.26 2.67 -21.34
C ALA A 116 5.48 1.84 -20.91
N MET A 117 5.96 2.03 -19.67
CA MET A 117 7.06 1.23 -19.14
C MET A 117 6.68 -0.26 -19.01
N THR A 118 5.44 -0.55 -18.65
CA THR A 118 4.92 -1.93 -18.57
C THR A 118 4.87 -2.56 -19.95
N GLU A 119 4.41 -1.85 -20.98
CA GLU A 119 4.43 -2.34 -22.36
C GLU A 119 5.84 -2.58 -22.90
N ILE A 120 6.79 -1.68 -22.59
CA ILE A 120 8.19 -1.79 -23.03
C ILE A 120 8.91 -2.97 -22.37
N THR A 121 8.69 -3.17 -21.08
CA THR A 121 9.36 -4.22 -20.29
C THR A 121 8.67 -5.58 -20.43
N GLY A 122 7.37 -5.60 -20.74
CA GLY A 122 6.53 -6.79 -20.67
C GLY A 122 6.24 -7.27 -19.25
N ASP A 123 6.66 -6.51 -18.22
CA ASP A 123 6.56 -6.90 -16.82
C ASP A 123 6.30 -5.67 -15.93
N PHE A 124 5.15 -5.67 -15.24
CA PHE A 124 4.75 -4.54 -14.41
C PHE A 124 5.71 -4.30 -13.24
N ALA A 125 6.24 -5.36 -12.61
CA ALA A 125 7.16 -5.21 -11.49
C ALA A 125 8.50 -4.62 -11.95
N GLU A 126 9.00 -5.04 -13.10
CA GLU A 126 10.21 -4.47 -13.71
C GLU A 126 10.00 -3.01 -14.13
N ALA A 127 8.83 -2.69 -14.68
CA ALA A 127 8.44 -1.31 -14.98
C ALA A 127 8.47 -0.43 -13.72
N VAL A 128 7.96 -0.91 -12.59
CA VAL A 128 8.00 -0.20 -11.30
C VAL A 128 9.43 -0.02 -10.80
N ARG A 129 10.27 -1.07 -10.90
CA ARG A 129 11.68 -1.03 -10.49
C ARG A 129 12.46 0.03 -11.28
N LEU A 130 12.43 -0.04 -12.62
CA LEU A 130 13.11 0.90 -13.50
C LEU A 130 12.59 2.34 -13.34
N SER A 131 11.27 2.50 -13.21
CA SER A 131 10.68 3.82 -13.00
C SER A 131 11.08 4.43 -11.65
N SER A 132 11.29 3.59 -10.63
CA SER A 132 11.77 4.04 -9.31
C SER A 132 13.22 4.50 -9.34
N GLU A 133 14.06 3.85 -10.15
CA GLU A 133 15.46 4.29 -10.41
C GLU A 133 15.50 5.64 -11.14
N ILE A 134 14.66 5.80 -12.17
CA ILE A 134 14.53 7.05 -12.94
C ILE A 134 14.14 8.22 -12.02
N LEU A 135 13.29 7.99 -11.01
CA LEU A 135 12.92 8.98 -10.00
C LEU A 135 13.93 9.13 -8.86
N ALA A 136 14.95 8.27 -8.80
CA ALA A 136 15.84 8.06 -7.65
C ALA A 136 15.05 7.98 -6.33
N SER A 137 14.09 7.06 -6.29
CA SER A 137 13.31 6.73 -5.11
C SER A 137 14.22 6.21 -3.98
N LYS A 138 14.05 6.73 -2.77
CA LYS A 138 14.74 6.28 -1.55
C LYS A 138 13.98 5.12 -0.88
N GLY A 139 13.87 4.00 -1.59
CA GLY A 139 13.19 2.80 -1.11
C GLY A 139 12.64 1.96 -2.25
N HIS A 140 12.17 0.77 -1.89
CA HIS A 140 11.63 -0.24 -2.79
C HIS A 140 10.10 -0.24 -2.75
N ILE A 141 9.48 -0.46 -3.90
CA ILE A 141 8.03 -0.51 -4.02
C ILE A 141 7.67 -1.82 -4.70
N PHE A 142 6.90 -2.64 -4.00
CA PHE A 142 6.47 -3.93 -4.46
C PHE A 142 4.94 -3.95 -4.56
N PRO A 143 4.35 -4.28 -5.72
CA PRO A 143 2.95 -4.65 -5.74
C PRO A 143 2.75 -5.91 -4.86
N ALA A 144 1.64 -5.97 -4.13
CA ALA A 144 1.33 -7.12 -3.28
C ALA A 144 1.23 -8.42 -4.08
N THR A 145 0.72 -8.34 -5.31
CA THR A 145 0.70 -9.43 -6.30
C THR A 145 0.98 -8.88 -7.69
N ILE A 146 1.50 -9.71 -8.58
CA ILE A 146 1.62 -9.40 -10.01
C ILE A 146 0.42 -9.91 -10.83
N ALA A 147 -0.54 -10.59 -10.20
CA ALA A 147 -1.76 -11.06 -10.84
C ALA A 147 -2.80 -9.94 -10.97
N ASP A 148 -3.54 -9.92 -12.08
CA ASP A 148 -4.65 -8.99 -12.29
C ASP A 148 -5.84 -9.35 -11.38
N VAL A 149 -5.89 -8.74 -10.19
CA VAL A 149 -6.89 -9.04 -9.15
C VAL A 149 -7.86 -7.90 -8.91
N ARG A 150 -9.16 -8.19 -8.90
CA ARG A 150 -10.20 -7.23 -8.53
C ARG A 150 -10.70 -7.50 -7.12
N LEU A 151 -11.05 -6.43 -6.40
CA LEU A 151 -11.65 -6.54 -5.08
C LEU A 151 -13.14 -6.86 -5.21
N ALA A 152 -13.63 -7.79 -4.40
CA ALA A 152 -15.04 -8.15 -4.32
C ALA A 152 -15.49 -8.29 -2.86
N ALA A 153 -16.73 -7.90 -2.59
CA ALA A 153 -17.37 -7.99 -1.29
C ALA A 153 -18.71 -8.72 -1.39
N GLU A 154 -18.94 -9.66 -0.48
CA GLU A 154 -20.25 -10.21 -0.19
C GLU A 154 -20.86 -9.41 0.97
N LEU A 155 -22.08 -8.91 0.77
CA LEU A 155 -22.79 -8.12 1.76
C LEU A 155 -23.64 -8.98 2.71
N LEU A 156 -24.14 -8.38 3.79
CA LEU A 156 -24.97 -9.02 4.81
C LEU A 156 -26.32 -9.53 4.29
N ASP A 157 -26.78 -9.08 3.12
CA ASP A 157 -27.98 -9.57 2.43
C ASP A 157 -27.65 -10.67 1.38
N GLY A 158 -26.37 -10.98 1.17
CA GLY A 158 -25.87 -11.91 0.16
C GLY A 158 -25.58 -11.28 -1.21
N THR A 159 -25.80 -9.97 -1.38
CA THR A 159 -25.44 -9.25 -2.60
C THR A 159 -23.93 -9.24 -2.80
N ILE A 160 -23.46 -9.39 -4.05
CA ILE A 160 -22.04 -9.30 -4.40
C ILE A 160 -21.76 -7.95 -5.05
N VAL A 161 -20.82 -7.19 -4.48
CA VAL A 161 -20.31 -5.94 -5.02
C VAL A 161 -18.87 -6.16 -5.50
N LYS A 162 -18.59 -5.82 -6.76
CA LYS A 162 -17.25 -5.91 -7.36
C LYS A 162 -16.70 -4.53 -7.67
N GLY A 163 -15.42 -4.34 -7.40
CA GLY A 163 -14.70 -3.11 -7.68
C GLY A 163 -14.49 -2.25 -6.43
N GLU A 164 -13.26 -1.75 -6.27
CA GLU A 164 -12.85 -0.96 -5.10
C GLU A 164 -13.72 0.28 -4.91
N THR A 165 -13.97 1.01 -6.00
CA THR A 165 -14.77 2.25 -6.00
C THR A 165 -16.21 2.02 -5.52
N LYS A 166 -16.79 0.83 -5.77
CA LYS A 166 -18.14 0.51 -5.29
C LYS A 166 -18.14 0.03 -3.84
N ILE A 167 -17.10 -0.72 -3.45
CA ILE A 167 -16.95 -1.31 -2.11
C ILE A 167 -16.75 -0.22 -1.05
N SER A 168 -16.06 0.89 -1.38
CA SER A 168 -15.85 2.02 -0.47
C SER A 168 -17.15 2.70 0.00
N HIS A 169 -18.29 2.40 -0.63
CA HIS A 169 -19.60 2.95 -0.29
C HIS A 169 -20.51 2.01 0.51
N VAL A 170 -20.08 0.78 0.80
CA VAL A 170 -20.93 -0.28 1.40
C VAL A 170 -20.24 -1.02 2.56
N GLY A 171 -19.21 -0.43 3.17
CA GLY A 171 -18.36 -1.07 4.18
C GLY A 171 -19.09 -1.62 5.40
N HIS A 172 -20.14 -0.93 5.86
CA HIS A 172 -20.96 -1.36 7.00
C HIS A 172 -21.75 -2.65 6.73
N ASP A 173 -22.05 -2.93 5.47
CA ASP A 173 -22.79 -4.11 5.03
C ASP A 173 -21.87 -5.26 4.61
N ILE A 174 -20.54 -5.10 4.62
CA ILE A 174 -19.62 -6.14 4.18
C ILE A 174 -19.64 -7.30 5.17
N ARG A 175 -20.10 -8.47 4.70
CA ARG A 175 -19.96 -9.76 5.40
C ARG A 175 -18.57 -10.33 5.19
N ARG A 176 -18.08 -10.31 3.94
CA ARG A 176 -16.77 -10.87 3.57
C ARG A 176 -16.18 -10.16 2.37
N LEU A 177 -14.90 -9.82 2.47
CA LEU A 177 -14.06 -9.29 1.40
C LEU A 177 -13.16 -10.40 0.83
N TYR A 178 -12.91 -10.40 -0.47
CA TYR A 178 -12.00 -11.33 -1.13
C TYR A 178 -11.46 -10.74 -2.44
N LEU A 179 -10.34 -11.29 -2.93
CA LEU A 179 -9.79 -11.00 -4.25
C LEU A 179 -10.37 -11.95 -5.29
N GLU A 180 -10.49 -11.47 -6.53
CA GLU A 180 -10.87 -12.28 -7.69
C GLU A 180 -9.81 -12.09 -8.79
N PRO A 181 -9.05 -13.13 -9.16
CA PRO A 181 -9.06 -14.49 -8.61
C PRO A 181 -8.62 -14.55 -7.13
N LYS A 182 -9.14 -15.55 -6.40
CA LYS A 182 -8.87 -15.72 -4.95
C LYS A 182 -7.45 -16.18 -4.65
N ASP A 183 -6.91 -17.03 -5.49
CA ASP A 183 -5.62 -17.69 -5.27
C ASP A 183 -4.50 -16.97 -6.03
N CYS A 184 -4.37 -15.66 -5.82
CA CYS A 184 -3.28 -14.88 -6.41
C CYS A 184 -2.00 -15.03 -5.59
N ASP A 185 -0.90 -15.30 -6.28
CA ASP A 185 0.42 -15.40 -5.66
C ASP A 185 0.99 -14.02 -5.33
N PRO A 186 1.74 -13.90 -4.22
CA PRO A 186 2.40 -12.66 -3.87
C PRO A 186 3.61 -12.40 -4.77
N MET A 187 4.04 -11.15 -4.86
CA MET A 187 5.35 -10.86 -5.46
C MET A 187 6.45 -11.47 -4.57
N PRO A 188 7.37 -12.30 -5.11
CA PRO A 188 8.41 -12.94 -4.28
C PRO A 188 9.28 -11.94 -3.51
N ALA A 189 9.61 -10.80 -4.12
CA ALA A 189 10.37 -9.74 -3.45
C ALA A 189 9.60 -9.08 -2.28
N ALA A 190 8.27 -9.03 -2.34
CA ALA A 190 7.46 -8.53 -1.23
C ALA A 190 7.54 -9.47 -0.02
N ILE A 191 7.51 -10.78 -0.25
CA ILE A 191 7.68 -11.80 0.81
C ILE A 191 9.09 -11.72 1.41
N ALA A 192 10.13 -11.67 0.58
CA ALA A 192 11.51 -11.54 1.05
C ALA A 192 11.72 -10.26 1.91
N ALA A 193 11.07 -9.15 1.54
CA ALA A 193 11.11 -7.93 2.34
C ALA A 193 10.42 -8.11 3.71
N ILE A 194 9.28 -8.83 3.78
CA ILE A 194 8.59 -9.14 5.04
C ILE A 194 9.45 -10.03 5.95
N GLU A 195 10.09 -11.05 5.39
CA GLU A 195 10.91 -12.02 6.14
C GLU A 195 12.15 -11.38 6.78
N THR A 196 12.74 -10.39 6.11
CA THR A 196 13.95 -9.69 6.55
C THR A 196 13.67 -8.40 7.34
N ALA A 197 12.40 -8.04 7.52
CA ALA A 197 11.99 -6.82 8.20
C ALA A 197 12.34 -6.82 9.70
N ASN A 198 12.73 -5.66 10.22
CA ASN A 198 12.77 -5.39 11.65
C ASN A 198 11.47 -4.76 12.14
N VAL A 199 10.79 -4.00 11.27
CA VAL A 199 9.50 -3.35 11.56
C VAL A 199 8.56 -3.54 10.37
N ILE A 200 7.31 -3.92 10.66
CA ILE A 200 6.23 -4.01 9.67
C ILE A 200 5.08 -3.13 10.14
N THR A 201 4.64 -2.18 9.31
CA THR A 201 3.43 -1.40 9.57
C THR A 201 2.30 -1.80 8.62
N LEU A 202 1.09 -1.94 9.16
CA LEU A 202 -0.13 -1.95 8.37
C LEU A 202 -0.83 -0.60 8.50
N GLY A 203 -1.02 0.08 7.37
CA GLY A 203 -1.65 1.39 7.29
C GLY A 203 -0.72 2.57 7.56
N PRO A 204 -1.26 3.80 7.57
CA PRO A 204 -2.70 4.12 7.51
C PRO A 204 -3.27 4.00 6.09
N GLY A 205 -4.60 3.93 5.98
CA GLY A 205 -5.31 3.81 4.70
C GLY A 205 -6.74 3.27 4.87
N SER A 206 -7.55 3.36 3.82
CA SER A 206 -8.91 2.83 3.81
C SER A 206 -8.93 1.36 4.25
N LEU A 207 -9.76 1.01 5.22
CA LEU A 207 -9.71 -0.28 5.90
C LEU A 207 -9.91 -1.44 4.91
N PHE A 208 -11.03 -1.44 4.19
CA PHE A 208 -11.40 -2.50 3.27
C PHE A 208 -10.73 -2.36 1.90
N THR A 209 -10.45 -1.13 1.46
CA THR A 209 -9.98 -0.88 0.09
C THR A 209 -8.47 -0.65 -0.02
N SER A 210 -7.74 -0.47 1.09
CA SER A 210 -6.29 -0.27 1.06
C SER A 210 -5.50 -1.15 2.04
N LEU A 211 -6.06 -1.48 3.22
CA LEU A 211 -5.35 -2.26 4.24
C LEU A 211 -5.58 -3.76 4.11
N LEU A 212 -6.83 -4.18 3.98
CA LEU A 212 -7.16 -5.60 3.81
C LEU A 212 -6.67 -6.19 2.48
N PRO A 213 -6.73 -5.52 1.31
CA PRO A 213 -6.42 -6.18 0.03
C PRO A 213 -5.03 -6.81 -0.06
N PRO A 214 -3.92 -6.15 0.37
CA PRO A 214 -2.61 -6.79 0.40
C PRO A 214 -2.56 -8.05 1.28
N LEU A 215 -3.34 -8.10 2.35
CA LEU A 215 -3.37 -9.22 3.30
C LEU A 215 -4.18 -10.42 2.78
N LEU A 216 -5.04 -10.20 1.79
CA LEU A 216 -5.84 -11.24 1.13
C LEU A 216 -5.05 -11.99 0.05
N VAL A 217 -3.84 -11.52 -0.31
CA VAL A 217 -2.94 -12.23 -1.23
C VAL A 217 -2.33 -13.42 -0.51
N ASN A 218 -2.27 -14.57 -1.19
CA ASN A 218 -1.82 -15.82 -0.59
C ASN A 218 -0.41 -15.67 0.03
N GLY A 219 -0.24 -16.18 1.25
CA GLY A 219 1.04 -16.17 1.95
C GLY A 219 1.52 -14.82 2.51
N VAL A 220 0.92 -13.67 2.15
CA VAL A 220 1.33 -12.37 2.70
C VAL A 220 1.07 -12.30 4.20
N SER A 221 -0.13 -12.67 4.63
CA SER A 221 -0.51 -12.65 6.06
C SER A 221 0.29 -13.66 6.88
N ASP A 222 0.59 -14.82 6.31
CA ASP A 222 1.41 -15.86 6.96
C ASP A 222 2.87 -15.41 7.09
N ALA A 223 3.45 -14.79 6.06
CA ALA A 223 4.79 -14.22 6.12
C ALA A 223 4.90 -13.14 7.20
N ILE A 224 3.88 -12.27 7.32
CA ILE A 224 3.84 -11.24 8.38
C ILE A 224 3.77 -11.91 9.74
N ALA A 225 2.92 -12.93 9.93
CA ALA A 225 2.76 -13.63 11.18
C ALA A 225 4.05 -14.35 11.63
N LEU A 226 4.76 -15.00 10.71
CA LEU A 226 6.03 -15.70 10.97
C LEU A 226 7.21 -14.75 11.20
N SER A 227 7.14 -13.53 10.68
CA SER A 227 8.21 -12.54 10.82
C SER A 227 8.49 -12.20 12.29
N LYS A 228 9.77 -12.05 12.64
CA LYS A 228 10.20 -11.58 13.98
C LYS A 228 10.13 -10.05 14.11
N ALA A 229 9.74 -9.35 13.04
CA ALA A 229 9.58 -7.92 13.04
C ALA A 229 8.57 -7.47 14.10
N THR A 230 8.77 -6.25 14.60
CA THR A 230 7.75 -5.54 15.37
C THR A 230 6.60 -5.15 14.46
N LYS A 231 5.40 -5.60 14.78
CA LYS A 231 4.20 -5.42 13.96
C LYS A 231 3.35 -4.28 14.51
N ILE A 232 3.10 -3.26 13.70
CA ILE A 232 2.43 -2.03 14.13
C ILE A 232 1.20 -1.80 13.26
N PHE A 233 0.03 -1.67 13.89
CA PHE A 233 -1.16 -1.18 13.19
C PHE A 233 -1.26 0.33 13.33
N VAL A 234 -1.26 1.06 12.22
CA VAL A 234 -1.42 2.52 12.20
C VAL A 234 -2.88 2.84 11.89
N CYS A 235 -3.64 3.17 12.93
CA CYS A 235 -5.07 3.43 12.79
C CYS A 235 -5.34 4.74 12.04
N ASN A 236 -6.43 4.75 11.27
CA ASN A 236 -6.90 5.96 10.61
C ASN A 236 -7.29 7.05 11.63
N LEU A 237 -7.07 8.31 11.26
CA LEU A 237 -7.44 9.47 12.07
C LEU A 237 -8.95 9.74 12.04
N MET A 238 -9.57 9.53 10.88
CA MET A 238 -10.99 9.81 10.61
C MET A 238 -11.67 8.56 10.09
N THR A 239 -12.98 8.46 10.30
CA THR A 239 -13.83 7.50 9.58
C THR A 239 -13.93 7.88 8.11
N GLN A 240 -14.15 6.89 7.25
CA GLN A 240 -14.35 7.08 5.82
C GLN A 240 -15.84 6.89 5.48
N PRO A 241 -16.51 7.90 4.89
CA PRO A 241 -17.92 7.81 4.54
C PRO A 241 -18.22 6.62 3.63
N GLY A 242 -19.23 5.84 3.99
CA GLY A 242 -19.63 4.60 3.32
C GLY A 242 -18.83 3.38 3.77
N GLU A 243 -17.63 3.55 4.31
CA GLU A 243 -16.71 2.44 4.59
C GLU A 243 -16.58 2.14 6.09
N THR A 244 -16.29 3.16 6.91
CA THR A 244 -16.03 3.00 8.35
C THR A 244 -16.85 3.94 9.23
N ASP A 245 -18.04 4.34 8.77
CA ASP A 245 -18.94 5.21 9.52
C ASP A 245 -19.19 4.72 10.96
N GLY A 246 -18.98 5.60 11.93
CA GLY A 246 -19.16 5.30 13.35
C GLY A 246 -18.19 4.29 13.95
N MET A 247 -17.20 3.79 13.20
CA MET A 247 -16.25 2.80 13.70
C MET A 247 -15.22 3.43 14.64
N THR A 248 -15.00 2.78 15.77
CA THR A 248 -13.91 3.12 16.70
C THR A 248 -12.56 2.60 16.19
N SER A 249 -11.45 3.12 16.73
CA SER A 249 -10.11 2.57 16.47
C SER A 249 -10.00 1.08 16.85
N ARG A 250 -10.67 0.69 17.94
CA ARG A 250 -10.80 -0.72 18.33
C ARG A 250 -11.50 -1.56 17.26
N ARG A 251 -12.63 -1.08 16.71
CA ARG A 251 -13.36 -1.82 15.68
C ARG A 251 -12.53 -2.01 14.40
N HIS A 252 -11.73 -1.03 14.02
CA HIS A 252 -10.80 -1.17 12.89
C HIS A 252 -9.84 -2.34 13.11
N LEU A 253 -9.21 -2.43 14.28
CA LEU A 253 -8.30 -3.53 14.61
C LEU A 253 -9.02 -4.88 14.70
N GLU A 254 -10.22 -4.92 15.28
CA GLU A 254 -11.03 -6.14 15.35
C GLU A 254 -11.36 -6.68 13.95
N ILE A 255 -11.77 -5.82 13.02
CA ILE A 255 -12.00 -6.20 11.62
C ILE A 255 -10.72 -6.76 10.99
N VAL A 256 -9.58 -6.09 11.13
CA VAL A 256 -8.30 -6.64 10.61
C VAL A 256 -8.05 -8.04 11.18
N ARG A 257 -8.23 -8.24 12.49
CA ARG A 257 -8.03 -9.55 13.13
C ARG A 257 -9.05 -10.62 12.71
N GLU A 258 -10.25 -10.23 12.28
CA GLU A 258 -11.23 -11.17 11.70
C GLU A 258 -10.70 -11.75 10.37
N TYR A 259 -9.97 -10.96 9.58
CA TYR A 259 -9.38 -11.41 8.31
C TYR A 259 -8.02 -12.10 8.48
N VAL A 260 -7.20 -11.63 9.42
CA VAL A 260 -5.84 -12.14 9.65
C VAL A 260 -5.61 -12.48 11.14
N PRO A 261 -6.32 -13.48 11.69
CA PRO A 261 -6.24 -13.82 13.10
C PRO A 261 -4.84 -14.30 13.53
N GLN A 262 -4.00 -14.73 12.58
CA GLN A 262 -2.63 -15.17 12.82
C GLN A 262 -1.64 -14.01 13.05
N ILE A 263 -1.99 -12.78 12.67
CA ILE A 263 -1.11 -11.62 12.87
C ILE A 263 -1.36 -11.03 14.26
N ASP A 264 -0.35 -11.11 15.13
CA ASP A 264 -0.36 -10.44 16.43
C ASP A 264 0.35 -9.09 16.33
N PHE A 265 -0.38 -7.99 16.50
CA PHE A 265 0.19 -6.65 16.45
C PHE A 265 0.80 -6.28 17.81
N ASP A 266 2.10 -5.99 17.83
CA ASP A 266 2.82 -5.55 19.03
C ASP A 266 2.35 -4.17 19.51
N TYR A 267 2.02 -3.29 18.57
CA TYR A 267 1.65 -1.90 18.84
C TYR A 267 0.52 -1.43 17.94
N VAL A 268 -0.24 -0.48 18.47
CA VAL A 268 -1.27 0.25 17.72
C VAL A 268 -1.01 1.73 17.89
N VAL A 269 -0.89 2.45 16.79
CA VAL A 269 -0.76 3.91 16.78
C VAL A 269 -2.15 4.51 16.59
N VAL A 270 -2.58 5.30 17.57
CA VAL A 270 -3.85 6.04 17.55
C VAL A 270 -3.58 7.51 17.91
N ASN A 271 -4.29 8.42 17.26
CA ASN A 271 -4.37 9.79 17.75
C ASN A 271 -5.39 9.85 18.89
N ASN A 272 -4.94 10.30 20.07
CA ASN A 272 -5.79 10.53 21.24
C ASN A 272 -5.96 12.02 21.58
N ALA A 273 -5.45 12.92 20.74
CA ALA A 273 -5.62 14.35 20.88
C ALA A 273 -6.81 14.86 20.05
N PRO A 274 -7.43 15.99 20.43
CA PRO A 274 -8.47 16.64 19.61
C PRO A 274 -7.97 16.98 18.20
N VAL A 275 -8.88 16.97 17.23
CA VAL A 275 -8.66 17.33 15.82
C VAL A 275 -9.43 18.61 15.50
#